data_AF-A0A9W4L509-F1
#
_entry.id   AF-A0A9W4L509-F1
#
_cell.length_a   1.000
_cell.length_b   1.000
_cell.length_c   1.000
_cell.angle_alpha   90.00
_cell.angle_beta   90.00
_cell.angle_gamma   90.00
#
_symmetry.space_group_name_H-M   'P 1'
#
loop_
_entity.id
_entity.type
_entity.pdbx_description
1 polymer ?
#
loop_
_entity_poly.entity_id
_entity_poly.type
_entity_poly.pdbx_seq_one_letter_code
_entity_poly.pdbx_strand_id
1 'polypeptide(L)'
;MNTVQLSIEELLFSFYSEGLFEQGMSIKETYFQTLQDAELKLMLEIASRSLLAKDMLKEVNNQYKLKDEFAAYIHTLNNAESTVTASKHQPDLNGEDSISFHFKKGEVYLHKVLYDHQVHSISKLRKEEILSVISGFFHFHTLEKQGEVILQLKSEEFEELLEDVSQSHSLPESIVQKWVSKKGESTSILEFLNDISNRNGKMDSLVSLTYDSENNPDLKDLYFMIPGKNECWLATRDNNLDLSIQRANEASINQLLLTNKILPA
;
A
#
# COMPACT_ATOMS: atom_id res chain seq x y z
N MET A 1 -12.39 3.68 -20.77
CA MET A 1 -12.23 2.51 -19.87
C MET A 1 -11.55 3.01 -18.59
N ASN A 2 -12.07 2.69 -17.40
CA ASN A 2 -11.52 3.21 -16.13
C ASN A 2 -10.49 2.27 -15.49
N THR A 3 -10.37 1.06 -16.01
CA THR A 3 -9.47 0.02 -15.47
C THR A 3 -8.78 -0.67 -16.62
N VAL A 4 -7.49 -0.94 -16.46
CA VAL A 4 -6.66 -1.74 -17.35
C VAL A 4 -6.17 -2.96 -16.58
N GLN A 5 -6.22 -4.13 -17.21
CA GLN A 5 -5.67 -5.37 -16.66
C GLN A 5 -4.62 -5.94 -17.60
N LEU A 6 -3.40 -6.02 -17.09
CA LEU A 6 -2.24 -6.50 -17.82
C LEU A 6 -1.69 -7.74 -17.13
N SER A 7 -1.37 -8.78 -17.89
CA SER A 7 -0.45 -9.80 -17.40
C SER A 7 0.94 -9.19 -17.20
N ILE A 8 1.82 -9.89 -16.48
CA ILE A 8 3.18 -9.41 -16.25
C ILE A 8 3.96 -9.19 -17.56
N GLU A 9 3.74 -10.01 -18.58
CA GLU A 9 4.36 -9.87 -19.91
C GLU A 9 3.80 -8.67 -20.67
N GLU A 10 2.49 -8.43 -20.57
CA GLU A 10 1.85 -7.26 -21.17
C GLU A 10 2.29 -5.96 -20.48
N LEU A 11 2.49 -5.98 -19.17
CA LEU A 11 3.05 -4.85 -18.43
C LEU A 11 4.50 -4.59 -18.82
N LEU A 12 5.32 -5.64 -18.93
CA LEU A 12 6.70 -5.54 -19.39
C LEU A 12 6.78 -4.95 -20.81
N PHE A 13 5.95 -5.44 -21.73
CA PHE A 13 5.84 -4.88 -23.07
C PHE A 13 5.44 -3.40 -23.03
N SER A 14 4.45 -3.08 -22.20
CA SER A 14 3.95 -1.71 -22.05
C SER A 14 5.06 -0.73 -21.65
N PHE A 15 5.90 -1.08 -20.68
CA PHE A 15 7.06 -0.27 -20.29
C PHE A 15 8.04 -0.07 -21.45
N TYR A 16 8.43 -1.12 -22.16
CA TYR A 16 9.33 -1.00 -23.30
C TYR A 16 8.75 -0.17 -24.45
N SER A 17 7.46 -0.33 -24.75
CA SER A 17 6.79 0.41 -25.83
C SER A 17 6.74 1.93 -25.57
N GLU A 18 6.76 2.32 -24.29
CA GLU A 18 6.76 3.71 -23.84
C GLU A 18 8.18 4.25 -23.57
N GLY A 19 9.23 3.47 -23.84
CA GLY A 19 10.63 3.86 -23.64
C GLY A 19 11.09 3.83 -22.18
N LEU A 20 10.34 3.16 -21.30
CA LEU A 20 10.62 3.01 -19.87
C LEU A 20 11.47 1.74 -19.62
N PHE A 21 12.67 1.74 -20.20
CA PHE A 21 13.52 0.54 -20.26
C PHE A 21 14.00 0.04 -18.90
N GLU A 22 14.29 0.93 -17.96
CA GLU A 22 14.77 0.55 -16.62
C GLU A 22 13.68 -0.19 -15.83
N GLN A 23 12.43 0.27 -15.89
CA GLN A 23 11.29 -0.39 -15.25
C GLN A 23 10.98 -1.73 -15.93
N GLY A 24 11.07 -1.77 -17.26
CA GLY A 24 10.99 -3.03 -18.00
C GLY A 24 12.07 -4.02 -17.55
N MET A 25 13.32 -3.56 -17.40
CA MET A 25 14.42 -4.42 -16.95
C MET A 25 14.20 -4.90 -15.51
N SER A 26 13.77 -4.04 -14.60
CA SER A 26 13.47 -4.40 -13.22
C SER A 26 12.40 -5.50 -13.14
N ILE A 27 11.34 -5.44 -13.96
CA ILE A 27 10.33 -6.49 -14.04
C ILE A 27 10.92 -7.78 -14.62
N LYS A 28 11.71 -7.69 -15.70
CA LYS A 28 12.39 -8.85 -16.28
C LYS A 28 13.27 -9.55 -15.25
N GLU A 29 14.08 -8.78 -14.50
CA GLU A 29 14.97 -9.31 -13.46
C GLU A 29 14.21 -9.87 -12.26
N THR A 30 13.02 -9.36 -11.94
CA THR A 30 12.23 -9.86 -10.82
C THR A 30 11.52 -11.17 -11.17
N TYR A 31 10.88 -11.24 -12.34
CA TYR A 31 9.97 -12.33 -12.70
C TYR A 31 10.54 -13.34 -13.71
N PHE A 32 11.57 -12.95 -14.46
CA PHE A 32 12.10 -13.69 -15.61
C PHE A 32 13.64 -13.76 -15.60
N GLN A 33 14.24 -14.04 -14.44
CA GLN A 33 15.70 -14.01 -14.20
C GLN A 33 16.53 -14.81 -15.21
N THR A 34 16.04 -15.99 -15.59
CA THR A 34 16.78 -16.92 -16.46
C THR A 34 16.44 -16.77 -17.94
N LEU A 35 15.57 -15.82 -18.28
CA LEU A 35 14.98 -15.71 -19.60
C LEU A 35 15.98 -15.05 -20.57
N GLN A 36 16.33 -15.77 -21.64
CA GLN A 36 17.29 -15.32 -22.64
C GLN A 36 16.67 -14.29 -23.59
N ASP A 37 17.50 -13.50 -24.28
CA ASP A 37 17.03 -12.43 -25.16
C ASP A 37 16.09 -12.90 -26.28
N ALA A 38 16.35 -14.09 -26.84
CA ALA A 38 15.48 -14.68 -27.86
C ALA A 38 14.09 -15.06 -27.31
N GLU A 39 14.06 -15.59 -26.09
CA GLU A 39 12.82 -15.93 -25.37
C GLU A 39 12.06 -14.66 -24.97
N LEU A 40 12.79 -13.62 -24.53
CA LEU A 40 12.22 -12.31 -24.20
C LEU A 40 11.55 -11.70 -25.41
N LYS A 41 12.22 -11.74 -26.57
CA LYS A 41 11.64 -11.24 -27.81
C LYS A 41 10.35 -11.97 -28.17
N LEU A 42 10.33 -13.30 -28.11
CA LEU A 42 9.12 -14.08 -28.39
C LEU A 42 7.99 -13.75 -27.41
N MET A 43 8.30 -13.63 -26.12
CA MET A 43 7.35 -13.25 -25.08
C MET A 43 6.73 -11.86 -25.34
N LEU A 44 7.56 -10.88 -25.71
CA LEU A 44 7.10 -9.54 -26.07
C LEU A 44 6.25 -9.54 -27.35
N GLU A 45 6.57 -10.38 -28.33
CA GLU A 45 5.74 -10.55 -29.53
C GLU A 45 4.35 -11.12 -29.17
N ILE A 46 4.29 -12.10 -28.27
CA ILE A 46 3.03 -12.66 -27.77
C ILE A 46 2.22 -11.60 -27.00
N ALA A 47 2.86 -10.87 -26.08
CA ALA A 47 2.25 -9.79 -25.31
C ALA A 47 1.68 -8.69 -26.24
N SER A 48 2.42 -8.33 -27.29
CA SER A 48 1.95 -7.35 -28.27
C SER A 48 0.68 -7.79 -29.01
N ARG A 49 0.57 -9.08 -29.36
CA ARG A 49 -0.65 -9.63 -29.99
C ARG A 49 -1.83 -9.64 -29.03
N SER A 50 -1.58 -9.97 -27.76
CA SER A 50 -2.61 -9.91 -26.72
C SER A 50 -3.14 -8.48 -26.54
N LEU A 51 -2.24 -7.49 -26.47
CA LEU A 51 -2.61 -6.08 -26.34
C LEU A 51 -3.29 -5.52 -27.60
N LEU A 52 -2.92 -5.98 -28.80
CA LEU A 52 -3.66 -5.68 -30.04
C LEU A 52 -5.08 -6.23 -30.00
N ALA A 53 -5.26 -7.47 -29.51
CA ALA A 53 -6.59 -8.06 -29.35
C ALA A 53 -7.46 -7.32 -28.33
N LYS A 54 -6.84 -6.68 -27.33
CA LYS A 54 -7.48 -5.77 -26.37
C LYS A 54 -7.71 -4.36 -26.93
N ASP A 55 -7.34 -4.10 -28.19
CA ASP A 55 -7.42 -2.79 -28.85
C ASP A 55 -6.62 -1.69 -28.10
N MET A 56 -5.51 -2.07 -27.46
CA MET A 56 -4.70 -1.17 -26.64
C MET A 56 -3.51 -0.54 -27.37
N LEU A 57 -3.10 -1.14 -28.49
CA LEU A 57 -1.92 -0.69 -29.25
C LEU A 57 -2.33 0.07 -30.51
N LYS A 58 -1.45 0.99 -30.92
CA LYS A 58 -1.44 1.65 -32.22
C LYS A 58 -0.09 1.40 -32.89
N GLU A 59 -0.10 1.27 -34.20
CA GLU A 59 1.13 1.20 -34.99
C GLU A 59 1.60 2.62 -35.36
N VAL A 60 2.84 2.94 -35.01
CA VAL A 60 3.48 4.22 -35.32
C VAL A 60 4.88 3.92 -35.83
N ASN A 61 5.18 4.31 -37.07
CA ASN A 61 6.50 4.07 -37.71
C ASN A 61 6.94 2.59 -37.67
N ASN A 62 6.03 1.66 -37.98
CA ASN A 62 6.24 0.21 -37.93
C ASN A 62 6.61 -0.34 -36.54
N GLN A 63 6.27 0.41 -35.47
CA GLN A 63 6.43 -0.01 -34.08
C GLN A 63 5.08 0.07 -33.38
N TYR A 64 4.80 -0.91 -32.51
CA TYR A 64 3.62 -0.86 -31.66
C TYR A 64 3.87 0.03 -30.44
N LYS A 65 2.93 0.94 -30.18
CA LYS A 65 2.89 1.81 -29.00
C LYS A 65 1.53 1.73 -28.34
N LEU A 66 1.44 2.04 -27.06
CA LEU A 66 0.13 2.15 -26.41
C LEU A 66 -0.65 3.33 -27.01
N LYS A 67 -1.97 3.17 -27.09
CA LYS A 67 -2.85 4.33 -27.31
C LYS A 67 -2.73 5.29 -26.13
N ASP A 68 -2.90 6.58 -26.40
CA ASP A 68 -2.60 7.64 -25.42
C ASP A 68 -3.43 7.51 -24.14
N GLU A 69 -4.66 6.99 -24.26
CA GLU A 69 -5.55 6.72 -23.12
C GLU A 69 -5.04 5.61 -22.18
N PHE A 70 -4.22 4.67 -22.67
CA PHE A 70 -3.62 3.61 -21.86
C PHE A 70 -2.21 3.95 -21.39
N ALA A 71 -1.45 4.71 -22.19
CA ALA A 71 -0.12 5.16 -21.82
C ALA A 71 -0.10 5.86 -20.45
N ALA A 72 -1.11 6.70 -20.16
CA ALA A 72 -1.23 7.40 -18.88
C ALA A 72 -1.21 6.47 -17.65
N TYR A 73 -1.78 5.26 -17.75
CA TYR A 73 -1.76 4.28 -16.66
C TYR A 73 -0.33 3.81 -16.38
N ILE A 74 0.43 3.49 -17.42
CA ILE A 74 1.82 3.00 -17.34
C ILE A 74 2.76 4.10 -16.85
N HIS A 75 2.64 5.29 -17.43
CA HIS A 75 3.44 6.46 -17.02
C HIS A 75 3.19 6.86 -15.57
N THR A 76 2.01 6.58 -15.03
CA THR A 76 1.70 6.89 -13.62
C THR A 76 2.28 5.86 -12.66
N LEU A 77 2.33 4.58 -13.03
CA LEU A 77 3.04 3.57 -12.23
C LEU A 77 4.54 3.88 -12.14
N ASN A 78 5.15 4.40 -13.20
CA ASN A 78 6.57 4.73 -13.20
C ASN A 78 6.89 6.05 -12.47
N ASN A 79 6.18 7.12 -12.82
CA ASN A 79 6.53 8.48 -12.43
C ASN A 79 5.37 9.15 -11.70
N ALA A 80 4.97 8.60 -10.55
CA ALA A 80 4.01 9.23 -9.65
C ALA A 80 4.67 10.38 -8.88
N GLU A 81 3.89 11.39 -8.50
CA GLU A 81 4.37 12.44 -7.58
C GLU A 81 4.43 11.90 -6.15
N SER A 82 3.48 11.04 -5.80
CA SER A 82 3.46 10.30 -4.55
C SER A 82 2.73 8.98 -4.73
N THR A 83 3.11 7.98 -3.92
CA THR A 83 2.42 6.70 -3.84
C THR A 83 2.04 6.42 -2.40
N VAL A 84 0.79 6.01 -2.16
CA VAL A 84 0.39 5.45 -0.87
C VAL A 84 0.11 3.97 -1.03
N THR A 85 0.89 3.12 -0.37
CA THR A 85 0.73 1.67 -0.39
C THR A 85 0.10 1.21 0.90
N ALA A 86 -0.99 0.47 0.79
CA ALA A 86 -1.66 -0.19 1.90
C ALA A 86 -1.38 -1.69 1.84
N SER A 87 -1.00 -2.25 2.97
CA SER A 87 -0.48 -3.62 3.08
C SER A 87 -1.12 -4.32 4.28
N LYS A 88 -1.56 -5.56 4.10
CA LYS A 88 -2.14 -6.39 5.17
C LYS A 88 -1.54 -7.78 5.19
N HIS A 89 -1.30 -8.30 6.39
CA HIS A 89 -0.84 -9.67 6.58
C HIS A 89 -1.96 -10.67 6.29
N GLN A 90 -1.68 -11.68 5.47
CA GLN A 90 -2.60 -12.80 5.27
C GLN A 90 -2.39 -13.86 6.37
N PRO A 91 -3.42 -14.19 7.17
CA PRO A 91 -3.30 -15.19 8.24
C PRO A 91 -2.90 -16.58 7.75
N ASP A 92 -3.33 -16.95 6.54
CA ASP A 92 -3.32 -18.34 6.08
C ASP A 92 -2.12 -18.70 5.17
N LEU A 93 -1.42 -17.70 4.61
CA LEU A 93 -0.50 -17.92 3.49
C LEU A 93 0.94 -17.43 3.72
N ASN A 94 1.27 -16.91 4.91
CA ASN A 94 2.55 -16.17 5.16
C ASN A 94 2.81 -15.06 4.10
N GLY A 95 1.77 -14.61 3.41
CA GLY A 95 1.81 -13.59 2.37
C GLY A 95 1.31 -12.25 2.87
N GLU A 96 1.49 -11.24 2.03
CA GLU A 96 1.00 -9.89 2.22
C GLU A 96 0.10 -9.54 1.03
N ASP A 97 -1.11 -9.06 1.31
CA ASP A 97 -1.93 -8.41 0.29
C ASP A 97 -1.57 -6.93 0.30
N SER A 98 -1.41 -6.33 -0.89
CA SER A 98 -1.17 -4.89 -0.99
C SER A 98 -1.95 -4.25 -2.14
N ILE A 99 -2.26 -2.97 -1.94
CA ILE A 99 -2.79 -2.07 -2.96
C ILE A 99 -2.04 -0.75 -2.92
N SER A 100 -1.85 -0.11 -4.06
CA SER A 100 -1.12 1.17 -4.15
C SER A 100 -1.96 2.23 -4.84
N PHE A 101 -1.96 3.43 -4.29
CA PHE A 101 -2.57 4.63 -4.88
C PHE A 101 -1.46 5.51 -5.41
N HIS A 102 -1.39 5.68 -6.72
CA HIS A 102 -0.43 6.54 -7.39
C HIS A 102 -1.09 7.87 -7.75
N PHE A 103 -0.49 8.97 -7.29
CA PHE A 103 -0.99 10.32 -7.51
C PHE A 103 -0.12 11.01 -8.55
N LYS A 104 -0.74 11.61 -9.57
CA LYS A 104 -0.02 12.33 -10.63
C LYS A 104 -0.90 13.41 -11.23
N LYS A 105 -0.43 14.67 -11.23
CA LYS A 105 -1.14 15.81 -11.84
C LYS A 105 -2.60 15.94 -11.36
N GLY A 106 -2.85 15.65 -10.08
CA GLY A 106 -4.18 15.70 -9.47
C GLY A 106 -5.09 14.50 -9.77
N GLU A 107 -4.65 13.54 -10.58
CA GLU A 107 -5.33 12.28 -10.84
C GLU A 107 -4.82 11.18 -9.92
N VAL A 108 -5.66 10.15 -9.70
CA VAL A 108 -5.35 9.04 -8.79
C VAL A 108 -5.57 7.71 -9.50
N TYR A 109 -4.59 6.83 -9.38
CA TYR A 109 -4.60 5.51 -9.98
C TYR A 109 -4.41 4.44 -8.91
N LEU A 110 -5.38 3.55 -8.77
CA LEU A 110 -5.31 2.39 -7.91
C LEU A 110 -4.66 1.23 -8.66
N HIS A 111 -3.53 0.77 -8.15
CA HIS A 111 -2.84 -0.43 -8.60
C HIS A 111 -3.12 -1.59 -7.63
N LYS A 112 -3.61 -2.70 -8.18
CA LYS A 112 -3.77 -3.97 -7.49
C LYS A 112 -3.00 -5.05 -8.22
N VAL A 113 -2.36 -5.91 -7.45
CA VAL A 113 -1.63 -7.06 -7.96
C VAL A 113 -2.43 -8.31 -7.60
N LEU A 114 -2.80 -9.11 -8.60
CA LEU A 114 -3.74 -10.22 -8.50
C LEU A 114 -3.08 -11.53 -8.97
N TYR A 115 -3.59 -12.65 -8.47
CA TYR A 115 -3.21 -14.01 -8.89
C TYR A 115 -1.69 -14.24 -8.85
N ASP A 116 -1.10 -14.24 -7.64
CA ASP A 116 0.34 -14.47 -7.41
C ASP A 116 1.25 -13.53 -8.23
N HIS A 117 0.88 -12.26 -8.23
CA HIS A 117 1.57 -11.19 -8.94
C HIS A 117 1.63 -11.31 -10.46
N GLN A 118 0.77 -12.13 -11.06
CA GLN A 118 0.73 -12.32 -12.51
C GLN A 118 -0.14 -11.28 -13.24
N VAL A 119 -1.11 -10.67 -12.54
CA VAL A 119 -2.03 -9.71 -13.16
C VAL A 119 -2.02 -8.37 -12.43
N HIS A 120 -1.72 -7.31 -13.16
CA HIS A 120 -1.69 -5.93 -12.70
C HIS A 120 -2.97 -5.23 -13.15
N SER A 121 -3.81 -4.89 -12.18
CA SER A 121 -5.05 -4.13 -12.39
C SER A 121 -4.82 -2.68 -12.00
N ILE A 122 -4.94 -1.76 -12.95
CA ILE A 122 -4.68 -0.33 -12.75
C ILE A 122 -5.98 0.41 -13.05
N SER A 123 -6.55 1.08 -12.06
CA SER A 123 -7.84 1.78 -12.19
C SER A 123 -7.70 3.26 -11.91
N LYS A 124 -8.17 4.12 -12.81
CA LYS A 124 -8.29 5.54 -12.54
C LYS A 124 -9.47 5.76 -11.59
N LEU A 125 -9.20 6.40 -10.46
CA LEU A 125 -10.18 6.69 -9.42
C LEU A 125 -10.51 8.19 -9.38
N ARG A 126 -11.74 8.48 -8.95
CA ARG A 126 -12.10 9.79 -8.42
C ARG A 126 -11.64 9.89 -6.96
N LYS A 127 -11.31 11.10 -6.50
CA LYS A 127 -10.76 11.29 -5.15
C LYS A 127 -11.72 10.83 -4.05
N GLU A 128 -13.02 10.96 -4.30
CA GLU A 128 -14.08 10.56 -3.37
C GLU A 128 -14.19 9.04 -3.22
N GLU A 129 -13.65 8.27 -4.18
CA GLU A 129 -13.68 6.80 -4.17
C GLU A 129 -12.56 6.20 -3.30
N ILE A 130 -11.50 6.97 -3.01
CA ILE A 130 -10.30 6.50 -2.30
C ILE A 130 -10.64 5.96 -0.91
N LEU A 131 -11.42 6.73 -0.13
CA LEU A 131 -11.78 6.33 1.23
C LEU A 131 -12.63 5.05 1.23
N SER A 132 -13.51 4.87 0.24
CA SER A 132 -14.28 3.64 0.11
C SER A 132 -13.39 2.44 -0.20
N VAL A 133 -12.38 2.61 -1.06
CA VAL A 133 -11.45 1.53 -1.43
C VAL A 133 -10.59 1.11 -0.24
N ILE A 134 -10.00 2.08 0.47
CA ILE A 134 -9.14 1.77 1.64
C ILE A 134 -9.96 1.14 2.77
N SER A 135 -11.21 1.58 2.95
CA SER A 135 -12.11 0.99 3.94
C SER A 135 -12.49 -0.44 3.60
N GLY A 136 -12.75 -0.72 2.32
CA GLY A 136 -12.99 -2.08 1.85
C GLY A 136 -11.76 -2.97 2.00
N PHE A 137 -10.55 -2.43 1.78
CA PHE A 137 -9.31 -3.19 1.85
C PHE A 137 -8.99 -3.68 3.28
N PHE A 138 -9.13 -2.82 4.28
CA PHE A 138 -8.93 -3.14 5.70
C PHE A 138 -10.20 -3.64 6.42
N HIS A 139 -11.33 -3.70 5.72
CA HIS A 139 -12.63 -4.10 6.27
C HIS A 139 -13.11 -3.27 7.47
N PHE A 140 -12.93 -1.94 7.44
CA PHE A 140 -13.44 -1.08 8.51
C PHE A 140 -14.96 -1.20 8.62
N HIS A 141 -15.46 -1.58 9.80
CA HIS A 141 -16.90 -1.73 10.06
C HIS A 141 -17.58 -0.37 10.22
N THR A 142 -16.91 0.54 10.92
CA THR A 142 -17.29 1.93 11.12
C THR A 142 -16.03 2.80 11.08
N LEU A 143 -16.17 3.98 10.48
CA LEU A 143 -15.12 4.98 10.40
C LEU A 143 -15.71 6.28 10.93
N GLU A 144 -15.32 6.65 12.14
CA GLU A 144 -15.74 7.94 12.70
C GLU A 144 -15.06 9.08 11.94
N LYS A 145 -15.67 10.27 11.95
CA LYS A 145 -15.08 11.44 11.25
C LYS A 145 -13.77 11.90 11.88
N GLN A 146 -13.67 11.80 13.20
CA GLN A 146 -12.50 12.14 14.00
C GLN A 146 -12.36 11.10 15.10
N GLY A 147 -11.13 10.83 15.51
CA GLY A 147 -10.82 9.89 16.59
C GLY A 147 -10.07 10.58 17.72
N GLU A 148 -10.20 10.02 18.93
CA GLU A 148 -9.44 10.42 20.09
C GLU A 148 -8.16 9.58 20.21
N VAL A 149 -7.06 10.21 20.62
CA VAL A 149 -5.82 9.52 20.98
C VAL A 149 -6.02 8.84 22.32
N ILE A 150 -5.94 7.51 22.34
CA ILE A 150 -6.18 6.69 23.53
C ILE A 150 -4.90 6.39 24.31
N LEU A 151 -3.75 6.45 23.64
CA LEU A 151 -2.48 6.05 24.21
C LEU A 151 -1.33 6.73 23.47
N GLN A 152 -0.38 7.29 24.22
CA GLN A 152 0.90 7.76 23.69
C GLN A 152 2.03 6.89 24.25
N LEU A 153 2.90 6.43 23.35
CA LEU A 153 4.03 5.55 23.64
C LEU A 153 5.30 6.19 23.11
N LYS A 154 6.34 6.20 23.93
CA LYS A 154 7.69 6.42 23.41
C LYS A 154 8.10 5.26 22.51
N SER A 155 9.05 5.51 21.62
CA SER A 155 9.63 4.45 20.78
C SER A 155 10.04 3.20 21.60
N GLU A 156 10.71 3.38 22.74
CA GLU A 156 11.14 2.24 23.57
C GLU A 156 9.98 1.53 24.25
N GLU A 157 8.93 2.26 24.63
CA GLU A 157 7.72 1.67 25.21
C GLU A 157 6.95 0.88 24.15
N PHE A 158 6.96 1.32 22.89
CA PHE A 158 6.32 0.60 21.81
C PHE A 158 7.02 -0.74 21.53
N GLU A 159 8.35 -0.75 21.48
CA GLU A 159 9.12 -2.00 21.34
C GLU A 159 8.87 -2.93 22.54
N GLU A 160 8.87 -2.41 23.77
CA GLU A 160 8.53 -3.19 24.96
C GLU A 160 7.11 -3.79 24.90
N LEU A 161 6.14 -3.05 24.36
CA LEU A 161 4.78 -3.54 24.15
C LEU A 161 4.78 -4.68 23.12
N LEU A 162 5.47 -4.52 21.99
CA LEU A 162 5.56 -5.53 20.95
C LEU A 162 6.23 -6.81 21.46
N GLU A 163 7.28 -6.69 22.25
CA GLU A 163 7.91 -7.81 22.94
C GLU A 163 6.89 -8.54 23.83
N ASP A 164 6.18 -7.83 24.71
CA ASP A 164 5.19 -8.42 25.61
C ASP A 164 4.11 -9.20 24.85
N VAL A 165 3.58 -8.64 23.76
CA VAL A 165 2.43 -9.21 23.03
C VAL A 165 2.82 -10.25 21.98
N SER A 166 4.10 -10.32 21.60
CA SER A 166 4.62 -11.32 20.65
C SER A 166 4.72 -12.73 21.24
N GLN A 167 4.80 -12.86 22.57
CA GLN A 167 5.14 -14.10 23.27
C GLN A 167 3.94 -15.02 23.56
N SER A 168 2.69 -14.53 23.42
CA SER A 168 1.50 -15.30 23.79
C SER A 168 0.26 -14.92 22.98
N HIS A 169 -0.47 -15.94 22.49
CA HIS A 169 -1.77 -15.83 21.80
C HIS A 169 -2.94 -15.35 22.69
N SER A 170 -2.63 -14.86 23.90
CA SER A 170 -3.59 -14.34 24.85
C SER A 170 -2.89 -13.34 25.74
N LEU A 171 -3.55 -12.23 26.06
CA LEU A 171 -2.97 -11.17 26.89
C LEU A 171 -2.96 -11.60 28.38
N PRO A 172 -1.80 -11.90 28.99
CA PRO A 172 -1.72 -12.30 30.38
C PRO A 172 -2.06 -11.13 31.31
N GLU A 173 -2.68 -11.42 32.45
CA GLU A 173 -3.09 -10.40 33.43
C GLU A 173 -1.91 -9.54 33.93
N SER A 174 -0.71 -10.11 34.03
CA SER A 174 0.52 -9.38 34.38
C SER A 174 0.88 -8.29 33.36
N ILE A 175 0.70 -8.56 32.06
CA ILE A 175 0.95 -7.57 30.99
C ILE A 175 -0.12 -6.49 31.05
N VAL A 176 -1.39 -6.86 31.26
CA VAL A 176 -2.48 -5.88 31.46
C VAL A 176 -2.14 -4.93 32.61
N GLN A 177 -1.81 -5.46 33.79
CA GLN A 177 -1.49 -4.65 34.96
C GLN A 177 -0.27 -3.74 34.73
N LYS A 178 0.76 -4.22 34.03
CA LYS A 178 1.93 -3.43 33.64
C LYS A 178 1.54 -2.21 32.81
N TRP A 179 0.75 -2.39 31.74
CA TRP A 179 0.37 -1.29 30.86
C TRP A 179 -0.68 -0.36 31.47
N VAL A 180 -1.65 -0.89 32.21
CA VAL A 180 -2.65 -0.10 32.94
C VAL A 180 -1.99 0.75 34.02
N SER A 181 -1.01 0.23 34.76
CA SER A 181 -0.29 1.03 35.78
C SER A 181 0.59 2.12 35.17
N LYS A 182 1.18 1.90 33.99
CA LYS A 182 1.98 2.90 33.28
C LYS A 182 1.14 4.00 32.62
N LYS A 183 -0.02 3.65 32.06
CA LYS A 183 -0.76 4.53 31.12
C LYS A 183 -2.18 4.89 31.57
N GLY A 184 -2.64 4.32 32.68
CA GLY A 184 -3.99 4.50 33.19
C GLY A 184 -4.96 3.41 32.69
N GLU A 185 -6.07 3.26 33.41
CA GLU A 185 -7.13 2.32 33.06
C GLU A 185 -8.19 2.99 32.19
N SER A 186 -8.41 2.46 30.99
CA SER A 186 -9.57 2.80 30.16
C SER A 186 -10.01 1.59 29.36
N THR A 187 -11.30 1.51 29.04
CA THR A 187 -11.85 0.42 28.23
C THR A 187 -11.15 0.33 26.87
N SER A 188 -10.88 1.47 26.23
CA SER A 188 -10.18 1.52 24.93
C SER A 188 -8.75 0.98 24.99
N ILE A 189 -8.01 1.24 26.07
CA ILE A 189 -6.64 0.69 26.24
C ILE A 189 -6.71 -0.83 26.38
N LEU A 190 -7.66 -1.36 27.17
CA LEU A 190 -7.83 -2.80 27.35
C LEU A 190 -8.22 -3.50 26.03
N GLU A 191 -9.13 -2.90 25.26
CA GLU A 191 -9.52 -3.41 23.94
C GLU A 191 -8.33 -3.42 22.97
N PHE A 192 -7.58 -2.31 22.90
CA PHE A 192 -6.37 -2.22 22.09
C PHE A 192 -5.33 -3.30 22.45
N LEU A 193 -5.00 -3.45 23.74
CA LEU A 193 -4.03 -4.43 24.20
C LEU A 193 -4.47 -5.87 23.86
N ASN A 194 -5.77 -6.16 23.97
CA ASN A 194 -6.31 -7.44 23.60
C ASN A 194 -6.24 -7.69 22.09
N ASP A 195 -6.59 -6.69 21.27
CA ASP A 195 -6.56 -6.80 19.81
C ASP A 195 -5.13 -6.98 19.27
N ILE A 196 -4.16 -6.21 19.75
CA ILE A 196 -2.76 -6.36 19.34
C ILE A 196 -2.15 -7.69 19.82
N SER A 197 -2.54 -8.17 21.01
CA SER A 197 -2.10 -9.48 21.51
C SER A 197 -2.71 -10.65 20.73
N ASN A 198 -3.98 -10.58 20.33
CA ASN A 198 -4.59 -11.59 19.46
C ASN A 198 -3.90 -11.69 18.10
N ARG A 199 -3.20 -10.63 17.69
CA ARG A 199 -2.40 -10.57 16.47
C ARG A 199 -0.91 -10.89 16.70
N ASN A 200 -0.51 -11.22 17.92
CA ASN A 200 0.89 -11.40 18.33
C ASN A 200 1.79 -10.21 17.95
N GLY A 201 1.27 -8.99 18.07
CA GLY A 201 2.01 -7.78 17.67
C GLY A 201 2.07 -7.52 16.16
N LYS A 202 1.47 -8.37 15.31
CA LYS A 202 1.44 -8.14 13.86
C LYS A 202 0.52 -6.98 13.50
N MET A 203 1.02 -6.08 12.67
CA MET A 203 0.31 -4.89 12.23
C MET A 203 0.28 -4.84 10.71
N ASP A 204 -0.78 -4.25 10.19
CA ASP A 204 -0.89 -3.87 8.80
C ASP A 204 -0.33 -2.45 8.63
N SER A 205 -0.12 -1.95 7.41
CA SER A 205 0.51 -0.65 7.20
C SER A 205 -0.11 0.17 6.08
N LEU A 206 0.00 1.49 6.21
CA LEU A 206 -0.09 2.43 5.10
C LEU A 206 1.20 3.24 5.03
N VAL A 207 1.89 3.13 3.91
CA VAL A 207 3.16 3.81 3.64
C VAL A 207 2.92 4.89 2.60
N SER A 208 3.27 6.15 2.89
CA SER A 208 3.26 7.23 1.92
C SER A 208 4.68 7.55 1.47
N LEU A 209 4.92 7.48 0.17
CA LEU A 209 6.19 7.83 -0.47
C LEU A 209 6.02 9.03 -1.40
N THR A 210 7.04 9.87 -1.47
CA THR A 210 7.25 10.86 -2.54
C THR A 210 8.50 10.50 -3.33
N TYR A 211 8.70 11.13 -4.48
CA TYR A 211 9.84 10.81 -5.34
C TYR A 211 10.63 12.07 -5.67
N ASP A 212 11.97 11.95 -5.64
CA ASP A 212 12.86 13.04 -6.06
C ASP A 212 12.94 13.16 -7.59
N SER A 213 13.80 14.07 -8.10
CA SER A 213 13.97 14.26 -9.54
C SER A 213 14.57 13.07 -10.29
N GLU A 214 15.23 12.16 -9.57
CA GLU A 214 15.80 10.91 -10.09
C GLU A 214 14.84 9.72 -9.90
N ASN A 215 13.62 9.97 -9.41
CA ASN A 215 12.61 8.98 -9.08
C ASN A 215 12.99 8.05 -7.91
N ASN A 216 13.91 8.48 -7.04
CA ASN A 216 14.20 7.75 -5.80
C ASN A 216 13.07 7.99 -4.78
N PRO A 217 12.59 6.93 -4.10
CA PRO A 217 11.54 7.07 -3.10
C PRO A 217 12.07 7.71 -1.81
N ASP A 218 11.31 8.65 -1.27
CA ASP A 218 11.49 9.26 0.05
C ASP A 218 10.26 8.99 0.92
N LEU A 219 10.49 8.58 2.17
CA LEU A 219 9.42 8.25 3.10
C LEU A 219 8.79 9.54 3.62
N LYS A 220 7.52 9.76 3.26
CA LYS A 220 6.77 10.92 3.73
C LYS A 220 6.10 10.66 5.07
N ASP A 221 5.43 9.52 5.21
CA ASP A 221 4.72 9.16 6.43
C ASP A 221 4.41 7.64 6.45
N LEU A 222 4.22 7.07 7.64
CA LEU A 222 3.95 5.64 7.87
C LEU A 222 2.95 5.47 9.00
N TYR A 223 1.82 4.83 8.70
CA TYR A 223 0.80 4.47 9.67
C TYR A 223 0.76 2.95 9.84
N PHE A 224 0.66 2.50 11.10
CA PHE A 224 0.33 1.11 11.39
C PHE A 224 -1.16 0.97 11.65
N MET A 225 -1.76 -0.04 11.03
CA MET A 225 -3.15 -0.41 11.22
C MET A 225 -3.23 -1.70 12.03
N ILE A 226 -4.12 -1.72 13.01
CA ILE A 226 -4.29 -2.85 13.91
C ILE A 226 -5.77 -3.20 13.90
N PRO A 227 -6.18 -4.11 13.00
CA PRO A 227 -7.55 -4.60 12.97
C PRO A 227 -7.90 -5.29 14.30
N GLY A 228 -8.88 -4.73 14.99
CA GLY A 228 -9.45 -5.29 16.20
C GLY A 228 -10.76 -6.02 15.94
N LYS A 229 -11.36 -6.52 17.02
CA LYS A 229 -12.65 -7.24 16.92
C LYS A 229 -13.82 -6.33 16.53
N ASN A 230 -13.84 -5.12 17.09
CA ASN A 230 -14.93 -4.15 16.90
C ASN A 230 -14.46 -2.90 16.14
N GLU A 231 -13.23 -2.49 16.41
CA GLU A 231 -12.63 -1.26 15.91
C GLU A 231 -11.33 -1.58 15.18
N CYS A 232 -10.84 -0.64 14.36
CA CYS A 232 -9.46 -0.68 13.90
C CYS A 232 -8.67 0.43 14.58
N TRP A 233 -7.50 0.08 15.11
CA TRP A 233 -6.59 1.04 15.71
C TRP A 233 -5.58 1.53 14.68
N LEU A 234 -5.21 2.79 14.84
CA LEU A 234 -4.23 3.49 14.03
C LEU A 234 -3.09 3.93 14.95
N ALA A 235 -1.86 3.56 14.60
CA ALA A 235 -0.66 4.08 15.23
C ALA A 235 0.05 5.04 14.27
N THR A 236 0.21 6.30 14.68
CA THR A 236 0.91 7.33 13.93
C THR A 236 2.12 7.82 14.70
N ARG A 237 3.20 8.16 14.00
CA ARG A 237 4.40 8.74 14.62
C ARG A 237 4.37 10.26 14.62
N ASP A 238 4.90 10.86 15.67
CA ASP A 238 5.20 12.29 15.70
C ASP A 238 6.66 12.57 15.27
N ASN A 239 7.07 13.84 15.34
CA ASN A 239 8.42 14.28 14.96
C ASN A 239 9.53 13.70 15.87
N ASN A 240 9.21 13.26 17.09
CA ASN A 240 10.15 12.62 17.99
C ASN A 240 10.19 11.09 17.80
N LEU A 241 9.47 10.57 16.81
CA LEU A 241 9.22 9.14 16.60
C LEU A 241 8.40 8.48 17.71
N ASP A 242 7.76 9.26 18.57
CA ASP A 242 6.83 8.74 19.56
C ASP A 242 5.51 8.37 18.86
N LEU A 243 4.86 7.30 19.32
CA LEU A 243 3.65 6.76 18.72
C LEU A 243 2.41 7.24 19.47
N SER A 244 1.46 7.76 18.70
CA SER A 244 0.08 7.99 19.15
C SER A 244 -0.81 6.89 18.61
N ILE A 245 -1.51 6.19 19.51
CA ILE A 245 -2.51 5.19 19.19
C ILE A 245 -3.89 5.83 19.33
N GLN A 246 -4.72 5.65 18.30
CA GLN A 246 -6.08 6.17 18.25
C GLN A 246 -6.98 5.21 17.48
N ARG A 247 -8.29 5.45 17.54
CA ARG A 247 -9.23 4.76 16.63
C ARG A 247 -9.04 5.28 15.20
N ALA A 248 -9.09 4.37 14.24
CA ALA A 248 -9.08 4.72 12.82
C ALA A 248 -10.29 5.60 12.51
N ASN A 249 -10.02 6.74 11.87
CA ASN A 249 -11.02 7.75 11.57
C ASN A 249 -10.75 8.35 10.18
N GLU A 250 -11.79 8.92 9.57
CA GLU A 250 -11.73 9.45 8.20
C GLU A 250 -10.69 10.56 8.07
N ALA A 251 -10.60 11.44 9.07
CA ALA A 251 -9.67 12.57 9.03
C ALA A 251 -8.22 12.09 8.95
N SER A 252 -7.82 11.11 9.75
CA SER A 252 -6.44 10.60 9.74
C SER A 252 -6.12 9.82 8.47
N ILE A 253 -7.03 8.98 7.98
CA ILE A 253 -6.82 8.24 6.73
C ILE A 253 -6.71 9.22 5.54
N ASN A 254 -7.58 10.23 5.48
CA ASN A 254 -7.49 11.28 4.46
C ASN A 254 -6.25 12.15 4.63
N GLN A 255 -5.77 12.37 5.84
CA GLN A 255 -4.53 13.11 6.08
C GLN A 255 -3.36 12.45 5.36
N LEU A 256 -3.21 11.13 5.49
CA LEU A 256 -2.17 10.37 4.81
C LEU A 256 -2.38 10.35 3.28
N LEU A 257 -3.60 10.06 2.84
CA LEU A 257 -3.91 9.83 1.43
C LEU A 257 -3.96 11.10 0.58
N LEU A 258 -4.43 12.21 1.15
CA LEU A 258 -4.80 13.41 0.40
C LEU A 258 -4.03 14.66 0.81
N THR A 259 -3.31 14.62 1.94
CA THR A 259 -2.64 15.82 2.46
C THR A 259 -1.14 15.70 2.26
N ASN A 260 -0.56 16.67 1.56
CA ASN A 260 0.88 16.91 1.45
C ASN A 260 1.46 17.48 2.75
N LYS A 261 1.22 16.84 3.89
CA LYS A 261 2.01 17.14 5.08
C LYS A 261 3.36 16.46 4.93
N ILE A 262 4.32 17.25 4.46
CA ILE A 262 5.72 17.08 4.84
C ILE A 262 5.72 17.33 6.35
N LEU A 263 6.08 16.32 7.16
CA LEU A 263 6.41 16.58 8.56
C LEU A 263 7.53 17.65 8.54
N PRO A 264 7.32 18.84 9.11
CA PRO A 264 8.38 19.83 9.14
C PRO A 264 9.55 19.27 9.96
N ALA A 265 10.74 19.38 9.37
CA ALA A 265 12.02 19.05 9.98
C ALA A 265 12.25 19.79 11.31
#